data_AF-A0A1I7GQ34-F1
#
_entry.id   AF-A0A1I7GQ34-F1
#
_cell.length_a   1.000
_cell.length_b   1.000
_cell.length_c   1.000
_cell.angle_alpha   90.00
_cell.angle_beta   90.00
_cell.angle_gamma   90.00
#
_symmetry.space_group_name_H-M   'P 1'
#
loop_
_entity.id
_entity.type
_entity.pdbx_description
1 polymer ?
#
loop_
_entity_poly.entity_id
_entity_poly.type
_entity_poly.pdbx_seq_one_letter_code
_entity_poly.pdbx_strand_id
1 'polypeptide(L)'
;MAVSRVGRLALAAAGCLAALLAPMGARAGEVVAERAFPPAGACYGRHYDAAHLARHPGQVVTGLRLAGSSRDLVRMRAAAGRIDPELTLTLRIDFSDGTSSEGEIGCLEERGRIRRCGRAASCAGDFGLQALPDGRLAIVNDDAASREPGAVAAGAGFSLDAGCPPGGRAGRFVPPDAQNRLFRLDRLPVATCAAAGPRR
;
A
#
# COMPACT_ATOMS: atom_id res chain seq x y z
N MET A 1 62.20 67.85 -3.67
CA MET A 1 61.61 67.01 -4.73
C MET A 1 60.10 67.05 -4.57
N ALA A 2 59.40 67.26 -5.69
CA ALA A 2 57.97 67.54 -5.77
C ALA A 2 57.10 66.27 -5.75
N VAL A 3 55.77 66.50 -5.82
CA VAL A 3 54.63 65.58 -6.09
C VAL A 3 54.03 64.97 -4.80
N SER A 4 52.84 65.31 -4.27
CA SER A 4 51.48 65.68 -4.74
C SER A 4 50.49 64.49 -4.78
N ARG A 5 49.24 64.79 -4.32
CA ARG A 5 47.93 64.08 -4.44
C ARG A 5 47.56 63.21 -3.21
N VAL A 6 46.61 63.59 -2.36
CA VAL A 6 45.13 63.73 -2.50
C VAL A 6 44.46 62.43 -2.96
N GLY A 7 43.59 61.87 -2.12
CA GLY A 7 42.77 60.72 -2.52
C GLY A 7 41.82 60.14 -1.46
N ARG A 8 40.76 60.89 -1.14
CA ARG A 8 39.35 60.50 -0.87
C ARG A 8 38.99 59.20 -0.11
N LEU A 9 38.06 59.42 0.84
CA LEU A 9 37.09 58.48 1.43
C LEU A 9 36.62 57.34 0.51
N ALA A 10 36.44 56.15 1.09
CA ALA A 10 35.36 55.25 0.73
C ALA A 10 34.87 54.49 1.98
N LEU A 11 33.60 54.73 2.33
CA LEU A 11 32.77 53.86 3.17
C LEU A 11 32.82 52.42 2.64
N ALA A 12 33.14 51.45 3.48
CA ALA A 12 32.82 50.05 3.21
C ALA A 12 31.61 49.67 4.06
N ALA A 13 30.52 49.41 3.37
CA ALA A 13 29.20 49.14 3.87
C ALA A 13 29.12 47.91 4.77
N ALA A 14 28.23 48.01 5.75
CA ALA A 14 27.67 46.89 6.49
C ALA A 14 27.09 45.84 5.53
N GLY A 15 27.54 44.60 5.69
CA GLY A 15 26.99 43.44 5.02
C GLY A 15 26.83 42.30 6.02
N CYS A 16 25.85 42.42 6.92
CA CYS A 16 25.33 41.25 7.64
C CYS A 16 24.71 40.32 6.60
N LEU A 17 25.51 39.36 6.12
CA LEU A 17 25.03 38.24 5.32
C LEU A 17 24.33 37.27 6.28
N ALA A 18 23.15 37.64 6.74
CA ALA A 18 22.22 36.70 7.35
C ALA A 18 21.76 35.75 6.25
N ALA A 19 22.53 34.67 6.07
CA ALA A 19 22.12 33.54 5.26
C ALA A 19 20.79 33.03 5.84
N LEU A 20 19.70 33.38 5.15
CA LEU A 20 18.40 32.76 5.29
C LEU A 20 18.58 31.28 4.95
N LEU A 21 18.97 30.49 5.96
CA LEU A 21 18.70 29.07 6.02
C LEU A 21 17.18 28.95 6.08
N ALA A 22 16.54 29.02 4.91
CA ALA A 22 15.21 28.48 4.76
C ALA A 22 15.30 27.04 5.28
N PRO A 23 14.48 26.63 6.27
CA PRO A 23 14.37 25.22 6.55
C PRO A 23 13.87 24.62 5.24
N MET A 24 14.74 23.90 4.54
CA MET A 24 14.31 22.81 3.70
C MET A 24 13.53 21.93 4.66
N GLY A 25 12.22 22.13 4.71
CA GLY A 25 11.32 21.19 5.33
C GLY A 25 11.62 19.88 4.64
N ALA A 26 12.41 19.03 5.29
CA ALA A 26 12.37 17.62 5.05
C ALA A 26 10.87 17.31 5.01
N ARG A 27 10.35 16.87 3.87
CA ARG A 27 9.01 16.32 3.84
C ARG A 27 9.07 15.09 4.72
N ALA A 28 8.79 15.28 6.00
CA ALA A 28 8.63 14.22 6.96
C ALA A 28 7.51 13.33 6.41
N GLY A 29 7.89 12.12 6.00
CA GLY A 29 6.98 11.02 5.73
C GLY A 29 6.00 11.24 4.56
N GLU A 30 6.48 11.10 3.32
CA GLU A 30 5.56 10.59 2.30
C GLU A 30 5.24 9.13 2.67
N VAL A 31 4.08 8.98 3.30
CA VAL A 31 3.48 7.73 3.79
C VAL A 31 3.48 6.74 2.61
N VAL A 32 4.00 5.53 2.81
CA VAL A 32 4.19 4.54 1.73
C VAL A 32 2.88 4.24 1.00
N ALA A 33 1.76 4.27 1.72
CA ALA A 33 0.41 4.22 1.19
C ALA A 33 0.14 5.29 0.14
N GLU A 34 0.55 6.55 0.35
CA GLU A 34 0.32 7.63 -0.62
C GLU A 34 1.17 7.47 -1.88
N ARG A 35 2.39 6.95 -1.76
CA ARG A 35 3.22 6.66 -2.93
C ARG A 35 2.69 5.50 -3.74
N ALA A 36 2.33 4.40 -3.07
CA ALA A 36 1.80 3.21 -3.72
C ALA A 36 0.40 3.46 -4.30
N PHE A 37 -0.44 4.24 -3.59
CA PHE A 37 -1.82 4.54 -3.94
C PHE A 37 -2.06 6.06 -3.85
N PRO A 38 -1.60 6.84 -4.85
CA PRO A 38 -1.77 8.30 -4.81
C PRO A 38 -3.25 8.69 -4.79
N PRO A 39 -3.57 9.95 -4.43
CA PRO A 39 -4.94 10.44 -4.46
C PRO A 39 -5.61 10.30 -5.84
N ALA A 40 -4.86 10.27 -6.94
CA ALA A 40 -5.40 10.02 -8.27
C ALA A 40 -5.88 8.57 -8.50
N GLY A 41 -5.50 7.65 -7.61
CA GLY A 41 -5.78 6.22 -7.69
C GLY A 41 -4.59 5.41 -8.24
N ALA A 42 -4.58 4.13 -7.89
CA ALA A 42 -3.71 3.13 -8.48
C ALA A 42 -4.47 1.84 -8.77
N CYS A 43 -3.97 1.11 -9.76
CA CYS A 43 -4.42 -0.23 -10.10
C CYS A 43 -3.18 -1.12 -10.25
N TYR A 44 -3.19 -2.25 -9.57
CA TYR A 44 -2.17 -3.28 -9.66
C TYR A 44 -2.82 -4.60 -10.02
N GLY A 45 -2.14 -5.42 -10.81
CA GLY A 45 -2.65 -6.75 -11.09
C GLY A 45 -1.63 -7.74 -11.58
N ARG A 46 -2.04 -9.00 -11.53
CA ARG A 46 -1.31 -10.13 -12.10
C ARG A 46 -2.33 -11.14 -12.59
N HIS A 47 -2.07 -11.68 -13.76
CA HIS A 47 -2.72 -12.88 -14.27
C HIS A 47 -1.64 -13.93 -14.55
N TYR A 48 -1.91 -15.19 -14.21
CA TYR A 48 -1.04 -16.32 -14.48
C TYR A 48 -1.61 -17.12 -15.66
N ASP A 49 -0.80 -17.28 -16.70
CA ASP A 49 -1.20 -18.08 -17.85
C ASP A 49 -1.17 -19.59 -17.55
N ALA A 50 -1.71 -20.38 -18.47
CA ALA A 50 -1.76 -21.83 -18.35
C ALA A 50 -0.35 -22.46 -18.20
N ALA A 51 0.67 -21.88 -18.84
CA ALA A 51 2.03 -22.41 -18.77
C ALA A 51 2.63 -22.19 -17.36
N HIS A 52 2.36 -21.04 -16.74
CA HIS A 52 2.74 -20.78 -15.35
C HIS A 52 2.02 -21.72 -14.39
N LEU A 53 0.70 -21.86 -14.53
CA LEU A 53 -0.12 -22.72 -13.67
C LEU A 53 0.26 -24.20 -13.79
N ALA A 54 0.60 -24.67 -15.00
CA ALA A 54 1.10 -26.03 -15.20
C ALA A 54 2.42 -26.32 -14.44
N ARG A 55 3.26 -25.29 -14.21
CA ARG A 55 4.48 -25.41 -13.41
C ARG A 55 4.24 -25.26 -11.90
N HIS A 56 3.07 -24.77 -11.49
CA HIS A 56 2.70 -24.51 -10.10
C HIS A 56 1.33 -25.14 -9.77
N PRO A 57 1.24 -26.48 -9.77
CA PRO A 57 -0.05 -27.19 -9.65
C PRO A 57 -0.76 -27.02 -8.30
N GLY A 58 -0.08 -26.53 -7.26
CA GLY A 58 -0.67 -26.19 -5.96
C GLY A 58 -1.09 -24.72 -5.82
N GLN A 59 -0.87 -23.89 -6.85
CA GLN A 59 -1.25 -22.49 -6.82
C GLN A 59 -2.77 -22.36 -6.96
N VAL A 60 -3.43 -21.80 -5.95
CA VAL A 60 -4.90 -21.67 -5.94
C VAL A 60 -5.38 -20.37 -6.56
N VAL A 61 -4.48 -19.37 -6.66
CA VAL A 61 -4.76 -18.05 -7.24
C VAL A 61 -4.27 -17.98 -8.69
N THR A 62 -5.15 -17.64 -9.62
CA THR A 62 -4.85 -17.46 -11.05
C THR A 62 -4.80 -16.00 -11.46
N GLY A 63 -5.45 -15.12 -10.71
CA GLY A 63 -5.47 -13.69 -10.96
C GLY A 63 -5.63 -12.88 -9.68
N LEU A 64 -5.03 -11.69 -9.66
CA LEU A 64 -5.17 -10.71 -8.59
C LEU A 64 -5.33 -9.33 -9.21
N ARG A 65 -6.26 -8.54 -8.68
CA ARG A 65 -6.37 -7.11 -8.97
C ARG A 65 -6.60 -6.34 -7.68
N LEU A 66 -5.79 -5.30 -7.46
CA LEU A 66 -5.86 -4.44 -6.29
C LEU A 66 -5.95 -2.99 -6.73
N ALA A 67 -6.95 -2.27 -6.23
CA ALA A 67 -7.23 -0.90 -6.60
C ALA A 67 -7.53 -0.04 -5.38
N GLY A 68 -7.25 1.25 -5.47
CA GLY A 68 -7.63 2.19 -4.42
C GLY A 68 -6.90 3.51 -4.53
N SER A 69 -7.09 4.37 -3.53
CA SER A 69 -6.43 5.68 -3.46
C SER A 69 -6.26 6.11 -2.01
N SER A 70 -5.25 6.92 -1.72
CA SER A 70 -5.02 7.51 -0.40
C SER A 70 -5.91 8.73 -0.09
N ARG A 71 -6.90 9.08 -0.92
CA ARG A 71 -7.75 10.28 -0.69
C ARG A 71 -8.37 10.30 0.69
N ASP A 72 -8.90 9.15 1.10
CA ASP A 72 -9.64 8.99 2.35
C ASP A 72 -8.68 8.99 3.54
N LEU A 73 -7.57 8.25 3.41
CA LEU A 73 -6.45 8.27 4.36
C LEU A 73 -5.94 9.71 4.61
N VAL A 74 -5.70 10.48 3.54
CA VAL A 74 -5.23 11.87 3.62
C VAL A 74 -6.28 12.76 4.28
N ARG A 75 -7.56 12.62 3.93
CA ARG A 75 -8.66 13.37 4.54
C ARG A 75 -8.79 13.10 6.03
N MET A 76 -8.64 11.83 6.44
CA MET A 76 -8.81 11.40 7.83
C MET A 76 -7.59 11.67 8.71
N ARG A 77 -6.44 12.01 8.13
CA ARG A 77 -5.21 12.31 8.88
C ARG A 77 -5.37 13.43 9.92
N ALA A 78 -6.21 14.42 9.63
CA ALA A 78 -6.53 15.47 10.60
C ALA A 78 -7.22 14.95 11.88
N ALA A 79 -7.76 13.72 11.83
CA ALA A 79 -8.39 13.02 12.95
C ALA A 79 -7.50 11.91 13.56
N ALA A 80 -6.22 11.78 13.15
CA ALA A 80 -5.32 10.68 13.54
C ALA A 80 -4.98 10.59 15.05
N GLY A 81 -5.54 11.46 15.90
CA GLY A 81 -5.49 11.32 17.36
C GLY A 81 -6.76 10.69 17.97
N ARG A 82 -7.76 10.34 17.15
CA ARG A 82 -9.05 9.76 17.58
C ARG A 82 -9.37 8.44 16.89
N ILE A 83 -8.79 8.21 15.72
CA ILE A 83 -8.96 7.01 14.90
C ILE A 83 -7.61 6.66 14.30
N ASP A 84 -7.36 5.37 14.09
CA ASP A 84 -6.27 4.88 13.25
C ASP A 84 -6.79 4.88 11.79
N PRO A 85 -6.35 5.82 10.94
CA PRO A 85 -6.90 5.90 9.59
C PRO A 85 -6.32 4.78 8.73
N GLU A 86 -7.21 4.01 8.10
CA GLU A 86 -6.86 2.91 7.20
C GLU A 86 -6.83 3.35 5.73
N LEU A 87 -5.96 2.72 4.96
CA LEU A 87 -6.01 2.73 3.51
C LEU A 87 -7.05 1.71 3.03
N THR A 88 -8.17 2.20 2.51
CA THR A 88 -9.22 1.37 1.93
C THR A 88 -8.88 1.00 0.48
N LEU A 89 -8.85 -0.30 0.19
CA LEU A 89 -8.57 -0.84 -1.14
C LEU A 89 -9.65 -1.84 -1.55
N THR A 90 -9.81 -2.05 -2.86
CA THR A 90 -10.61 -3.15 -3.43
C THR A 90 -9.68 -4.23 -3.93
N LEU A 91 -9.81 -5.44 -3.40
CA LEU A 91 -9.08 -6.62 -3.87
C LEU A 91 -10.05 -7.57 -4.59
N ARG A 92 -9.62 -8.07 -5.74
CA ARG A 92 -10.21 -9.19 -6.44
C ARG A 92 -9.19 -10.32 -6.55
N ILE A 93 -9.66 -11.54 -6.32
CA ILE A 93 -8.91 -12.78 -6.46
C ILE A 93 -9.66 -13.68 -7.43
N ASP A 94 -9.00 -14.14 -8.48
CA ASP A 94 -9.47 -15.18 -9.37
C ASP A 94 -8.79 -16.50 -8.98
N PHE A 95 -9.55 -17.58 -8.90
CA PHE A 95 -9.09 -18.87 -8.39
C PHE A 95 -8.93 -19.91 -9.50
N SER A 96 -8.19 -20.99 -9.20
CA SER A 96 -7.89 -22.08 -10.14
C SER A 96 -9.11 -22.92 -10.54
N ASP A 97 -10.20 -22.85 -9.79
CA ASP A 97 -11.48 -23.47 -10.16
C ASP A 97 -12.39 -22.60 -11.03
N GLY A 98 -11.89 -21.43 -11.46
CA GLY A 98 -12.62 -20.50 -12.33
C GLY A 98 -13.57 -19.54 -11.61
N THR A 99 -13.67 -19.63 -10.28
CA THR A 99 -14.46 -18.66 -9.49
C THR A 99 -13.63 -17.43 -9.11
N SER A 100 -14.29 -16.41 -8.56
CA SER A 100 -13.62 -15.21 -8.08
C SER A 100 -14.28 -14.64 -6.83
N SER A 101 -13.47 -14.05 -5.95
CA SER A 101 -13.94 -13.27 -4.80
C SER A 101 -13.44 -11.84 -4.92
N GLU A 102 -14.28 -10.89 -4.53
CA GLU A 102 -13.97 -9.47 -4.60
C GLU A 102 -14.56 -8.76 -3.39
N GLY A 103 -13.81 -7.80 -2.84
CA GLY A 103 -14.26 -7.06 -1.67
C GLY A 103 -13.34 -5.91 -1.30
N GLU A 104 -13.87 -5.06 -0.43
CA GLU A 104 -13.12 -3.99 0.21
C GLU A 104 -12.27 -4.56 1.36
N ILE A 105 -11.06 -4.04 1.49
CA ILE A 105 -10.12 -4.34 2.57
C ILE A 105 -9.60 -3.03 3.18
N GLY A 106 -9.34 -3.07 4.48
CA GLY A 106 -8.61 -2.04 5.20
C GLY A 106 -7.15 -2.44 5.32
N CYS A 107 -6.26 -1.46 5.28
CA CYS A 107 -4.83 -1.65 5.47
C CYS A 107 -4.27 -0.56 6.40
N LEU A 108 -3.40 -0.94 7.31
CA LEU A 108 -2.71 0.00 8.20
C LEU A 108 -1.30 0.26 7.69
N GLU A 109 -0.77 1.47 7.90
CA GLU A 109 0.65 1.73 7.66
C GLU A 109 1.43 1.68 8.98
N GLU A 110 2.44 0.83 9.04
CA GLU A 110 3.35 0.73 10.17
C GLU A 110 4.81 0.72 9.69
N ARG A 111 5.63 1.62 10.23
CA ARG A 111 7.08 1.70 9.97
C ARG A 111 7.43 1.71 8.47
N GLY A 112 6.66 2.45 7.67
CA GLY A 112 6.87 2.58 6.23
C GLY A 112 6.52 1.29 5.46
N ARG A 113 5.58 0.48 5.95
CA ARG A 113 5.01 -0.64 5.22
C ARG A 113 3.50 -0.64 5.37
N ILE A 114 2.80 -1.02 4.32
CA ILE A 114 1.36 -1.22 4.36
C ILE A 114 1.14 -2.66 4.85
N ARG A 115 0.54 -2.82 6.02
CA ARG A 115 0.41 -4.05 6.80
C ARG A 115 -1.06 -4.27 7.19
N ARG A 116 -1.36 -5.44 7.74
CA ARG A 116 -2.69 -5.79 8.24
C ARG A 116 -3.77 -5.50 7.19
N CYS A 117 -3.47 -5.88 5.96
CA CYS A 117 -4.42 -5.75 4.88
C CYS A 117 -5.37 -6.93 4.95
N GLY A 118 -6.65 -6.65 5.18
CA GLY A 118 -7.65 -7.67 5.37
C GLY A 118 -9.04 -7.07 5.41
N ARG A 119 -10.05 -7.92 5.49
CA ARG A 119 -11.37 -7.45 5.87
C ARG A 119 -11.33 -7.12 7.36
N ALA A 120 -12.13 -6.16 7.81
CA ALA A 120 -12.27 -5.78 9.23
C ALA A 120 -12.86 -6.89 10.14
N ALA A 121 -12.84 -8.14 9.70
CA ALA A 121 -13.24 -9.33 10.41
C ALA A 121 -11.97 -10.13 10.77
N SER A 122 -11.64 -10.21 12.07
CA SER A 122 -10.43 -10.87 12.58
C SER A 122 -10.26 -12.34 12.17
N CYS A 123 -11.34 -12.98 11.73
CA CYS A 123 -11.35 -14.35 11.23
C CYS A 123 -10.96 -14.48 9.76
N ALA A 124 -10.86 -13.39 8.99
CA ALA A 124 -10.57 -13.40 7.57
C ALA A 124 -9.07 -13.53 7.26
N GLY A 125 -8.22 -13.30 8.26
CA GLY A 125 -6.77 -13.26 8.10
C GLY A 125 -6.29 -12.01 7.35
N ASP A 126 -4.98 -11.79 7.42
CA ASP A 126 -4.33 -10.57 6.94
C ASP A 126 -3.12 -10.89 6.07
N PHE A 127 -2.76 -9.93 5.23
CA PHE A 127 -1.53 -9.94 4.45
C PHE A 127 -0.82 -8.59 4.52
N GLY A 128 0.45 -8.58 4.09
CA GLY A 128 1.22 -7.35 3.93
C GLY A 128 1.28 -6.90 2.47
N LEU A 129 1.43 -5.59 2.27
CA LEU A 129 1.75 -5.00 0.98
C LEU A 129 3.14 -4.37 1.02
N GLN A 130 3.96 -4.72 0.04
CA GLN A 130 5.30 -4.17 -0.13
C GLN A 130 5.38 -3.39 -1.45
N ALA A 131 5.59 -2.08 -1.35
CA ALA A 131 5.96 -1.27 -2.51
C ALA A 131 7.37 -1.67 -2.98
N LEU A 132 7.52 -1.97 -4.26
CA LEU A 132 8.79 -2.35 -4.87
C LEU A 132 9.44 -1.12 -5.53
N PRO A 133 10.79 -1.05 -5.61
CA PRO A 133 11.49 0.11 -6.17
C PRO A 133 11.16 0.42 -7.64
N ASP A 134 10.70 -0.58 -8.38
CA ASP A 134 10.33 -0.47 -9.80
C ASP A 134 8.86 -0.03 -10.01
N GLY A 135 8.18 0.39 -8.93
CA GLY A 135 6.79 0.83 -8.97
C GLY A 135 5.77 -0.31 -9.01
N ARG A 136 6.21 -1.57 -8.89
CA ARG A 136 5.33 -2.71 -8.65
C ARG A 136 4.95 -2.84 -7.19
N LEU A 137 4.00 -3.74 -6.92
CA LEU A 137 3.54 -4.05 -5.57
C LEU A 137 3.67 -5.55 -5.32
N ALA A 138 4.00 -5.96 -4.10
CA ALA A 138 3.92 -7.36 -3.71
C ALA A 138 2.91 -7.57 -2.58
N ILE A 139 2.01 -8.53 -2.77
CA ILE A 139 1.22 -9.10 -1.68
C ILE A 139 2.08 -10.18 -1.00
N VAL A 140 2.35 -9.98 0.28
CA VAL A 140 3.07 -10.93 1.14
C VAL A 140 2.03 -11.63 2.01
N ASN A 141 1.64 -12.84 1.60
CA ASN A 141 0.73 -13.67 2.38
C ASN A 141 1.44 -14.14 3.64
N ASP A 142 0.72 -14.09 4.78
CA ASP A 142 1.23 -14.51 6.07
C ASP A 142 2.49 -13.75 6.54
N ASP A 143 2.47 -12.43 6.30
CA ASP A 143 3.42 -11.52 6.90
C ASP A 143 3.26 -11.54 8.43
N ALA A 144 4.23 -12.12 9.14
CA ALA A 144 4.17 -12.27 10.60
C ALA A 144 3.94 -10.95 11.33
N ALA A 145 4.43 -9.82 10.79
CA ALA A 145 4.19 -8.48 11.34
C ALA A 145 2.78 -7.94 11.10
N SER A 146 2.03 -8.54 10.17
CA SER A 146 0.62 -8.25 9.91
C SER A 146 -0.33 -9.19 10.68
N ARG A 147 0.17 -10.17 11.43
CA ARG A 147 -0.70 -11.02 12.24
C ARG A 147 -1.12 -10.28 13.50
N GLU A 148 -2.41 -10.07 13.68
CA GLU A 148 -2.93 -9.52 14.94
C GLU A 148 -2.82 -10.55 16.08
N PRO A 149 -2.22 -10.20 17.23
CA PRO A 149 -2.21 -11.08 18.40
C PRO A 149 -3.63 -11.40 18.85
N GLY A 150 -3.97 -12.69 18.95
CA GLY A 150 -5.29 -13.13 19.38
C GLY A 150 -6.38 -13.11 18.30
N ALA A 151 -6.02 -12.88 17.03
CA ALA A 151 -6.96 -13.05 15.91
C ALA A 151 -7.54 -14.48 15.90
N VAL A 152 -8.85 -14.57 15.70
CA VAL A 152 -9.62 -15.83 15.67
C VAL A 152 -9.57 -16.48 14.29
N ALA A 153 -8.67 -16.03 13.40
CA ALA A 153 -8.47 -16.67 12.11
C ALA A 153 -8.13 -18.14 12.32
N ALA A 154 -8.97 -19.03 11.78
CA ALA A 154 -8.85 -20.47 11.96
C ALA A 154 -7.60 -21.07 11.29
N GLY A 155 -6.86 -20.29 10.50
CA GLY A 155 -5.63 -20.69 9.82
C GLY A 155 -4.81 -19.51 9.32
N ALA A 156 -3.55 -19.78 8.95
CA ALA A 156 -2.69 -18.81 8.28
C ALA A 156 -3.20 -18.55 6.85
N GLY A 157 -3.05 -17.32 6.37
CA GLY A 157 -3.57 -16.90 5.06
C GLY A 157 -4.53 -15.73 5.16
N PHE A 158 -5.25 -15.46 4.07
CA PHE A 158 -6.31 -14.46 4.04
C PHE A 158 -7.49 -14.91 3.15
N SER A 159 -8.67 -14.33 3.40
CA SER A 159 -9.91 -14.62 2.69
C SER A 159 -10.75 -13.33 2.55
N LEU A 160 -11.36 -13.13 1.37
CA LEU A 160 -12.27 -11.99 1.15
C LEU A 160 -13.73 -12.30 1.50
N ASP A 161 -14.06 -13.56 1.71
CA ASP A 161 -15.43 -14.04 1.88
C ASP A 161 -15.67 -14.76 3.21
N ALA A 162 -14.64 -14.89 4.05
CA ALA A 162 -14.75 -15.39 5.41
C ALA A 162 -15.67 -14.49 6.25
N GLY A 163 -16.52 -15.13 7.04
CA GLY A 163 -17.29 -14.50 8.11
C GLY A 163 -16.93 -15.12 9.45
N CYS A 164 -17.10 -14.36 10.54
CA CYS A 164 -16.72 -14.84 11.86
C CYS A 164 -17.87 -15.62 12.53
N PRO A 165 -17.57 -16.67 13.31
CA PRO A 165 -18.57 -17.38 14.11
C PRO A 165 -19.34 -16.43 15.06
N PRO A 166 -20.58 -16.79 15.46
CA PRO A 166 -21.28 -18.05 15.16
C PRO A 166 -22.07 -18.06 13.84
N GLY A 167 -22.26 -16.90 13.19
CA GLY A 167 -23.08 -16.78 11.97
C GLY A 167 -22.29 -16.67 10.65
N GLY A 168 -20.96 -16.68 10.74
CA GLY A 168 -20.07 -16.52 9.58
C GLY A 168 -19.88 -17.81 8.79
N ARG A 169 -19.83 -17.68 7.46
CA ARG A 169 -19.42 -18.78 6.58
C ARG A 169 -17.91 -19.00 6.64
N ALA A 170 -17.49 -20.25 6.52
CA ALA A 170 -16.11 -20.57 6.19
C ALA A 170 -15.78 -19.92 4.84
N GLY A 171 -14.89 -18.93 4.85
CA GLY A 171 -14.44 -18.27 3.63
C GLY A 171 -13.47 -19.12 2.84
N ARG A 172 -13.22 -18.74 1.60
CA ARG A 172 -12.15 -19.30 0.79
C ARG A 172 -10.84 -18.62 1.13
N PHE A 173 -9.92 -19.39 1.71
CA PHE A 173 -8.59 -18.90 2.07
C PHE A 173 -7.59 -19.08 0.93
N VAL A 174 -6.71 -18.08 0.80
CA VAL A 174 -5.44 -18.22 0.10
C VAL A 174 -4.40 -18.68 1.12
N PRO A 175 -3.99 -19.96 1.10
CA PRO A 175 -3.01 -20.47 2.06
C PRO A 175 -1.63 -19.85 1.80
N PRO A 176 -0.78 -19.67 2.82
CA PRO A 176 0.56 -19.12 2.64
C PRO A 176 1.61 -20.21 2.34
N ASP A 177 1.27 -21.17 1.50
CA ASP A 177 2.19 -22.23 1.08
C ASP A 177 3.25 -21.72 0.09
N ALA A 178 4.16 -22.61 -0.32
CA ALA A 178 5.26 -22.28 -1.21
C ALA A 178 4.84 -21.61 -2.55
N GLN A 179 3.61 -21.82 -3.01
CA GLN A 179 3.11 -21.32 -4.29
C GLN A 179 2.14 -20.13 -4.14
N ASN A 180 1.69 -19.85 -2.92
CA ASN A 180 0.69 -18.82 -2.61
C ASN A 180 1.19 -17.81 -1.55
N ARG A 181 2.51 -17.78 -1.29
CA ARG A 181 3.14 -16.89 -0.29
C ARG A 181 3.41 -15.47 -0.76
N LEU A 182 3.74 -15.29 -2.04
CA LEU A 182 4.15 -13.99 -2.58
C LEU A 182 3.56 -13.77 -3.97
N PHE A 183 2.81 -12.68 -4.13
CA PHE A 183 2.26 -12.30 -5.43
C PHE A 183 2.81 -10.95 -5.84
N ARG A 184 3.56 -10.90 -6.95
CA ARG A 184 4.10 -9.66 -7.51
C ARG A 184 3.13 -9.09 -8.55
N LEU A 185 2.58 -7.92 -8.27
CA LEU A 185 1.59 -7.26 -9.11
C LEU A 185 2.25 -6.15 -9.92
N ASP A 186 1.92 -6.09 -11.20
CA ASP A 186 2.36 -5.00 -12.08
C ASP A 186 1.42 -3.82 -11.94
N ARG A 187 1.95 -2.63 -12.18
CA ARG A 187 1.13 -1.42 -12.27
C ARG A 187 0.35 -1.43 -13.57
N LEU A 188 -0.95 -1.20 -13.48
CA LEU A 188 -1.87 -1.19 -14.61
C LEU A 188 -2.51 0.19 -14.76
N PRO A 189 -3.08 0.51 -15.94
CA PRO A 189 -3.95 1.68 -16.08
C PRO A 189 -5.11 1.62 -15.08
N VAL A 190 -5.44 2.74 -14.43
CA VAL A 190 -6.50 2.79 -13.40
C VAL A 190 -7.85 2.30 -13.94
N ALA A 191 -8.15 2.56 -15.21
CA ALA A 191 -9.36 2.10 -15.88
C ALA A 191 -9.49 0.56 -15.91
N THR A 192 -8.38 -0.19 -15.90
CA THR A 192 -8.38 -1.66 -15.90
C THR A 192 -9.00 -2.25 -14.62
N CYS A 193 -8.87 -1.55 -13.49
CA CYS A 193 -9.52 -1.93 -12.25
C CYS A 193 -10.96 -1.39 -12.13
N ALA A 194 -11.27 -0.25 -12.75
CA ALA A 194 -12.63 0.32 -12.75
C ALA A 194 -13.65 -0.57 -13.49
N ALA A 195 -13.21 -1.32 -14.50
CA ALA A 195 -14.05 -2.27 -15.24
C ALA A 195 -14.51 -3.49 -14.40
N ALA A 196 -13.99 -3.65 -13.17
CA ALA A 196 -14.43 -4.66 -12.21
C ALA A 196 -15.39 -4.11 -11.14
N GLY A 197 -15.83 -2.86 -11.24
CA GLY A 197 -16.60 -2.20 -10.18
C GLY A 197 -17.83 -2.99 -9.70
N PRO A 198 -18.27 -2.76 -8.45
CA PRO A 198 -19.30 -3.56 -7.81
C PRO A 198 -20.58 -3.53 -8.65
N ARG A 199 -21.05 -4.70 -9.07
CA ARG A 199 -22.44 -4.84 -9.47
C ARG A 199 -23.26 -4.62 -8.21
N ARG A 200 -23.92 -3.45 -8.16
CA ARG A 200 -24.90 -3.09 -7.14
C ARG A 200 -25.97 -4.16 -7.00
#